data_AF-A0A6B3PC22-F1
#
_entry.id   AF-A0A6B3PC22-F1
#
_cell.length_a   1.000
_cell.length_b   1.000
_cell.length_c   1.000
_cell.angle_alpha   90.00
_cell.angle_beta   90.00
_cell.angle_gamma   90.00
#
_symmetry.space_group_name_H-M   'P 1'
#
loop_
_entity.id
_entity.type
_entity.pdbx_description
1 polymer ?
#
loop_
_entity_poly.entity_id
_entity_poly.type
_entity_poly.pdbx_seq_one_letter_code
_entity_poly.pdbx_strand_id
1 'polypeptide(L)' 'MGARLRVFLTSEQDRSLQKLRTADVPQKVKDRAEVIRLNAHGWYVEKIAAHFN' A
#
# COMPACT_ATOMS: atom_id res chain seq x y z
N MET A 1 -18.29 12.89 -3.51
CA MET A 1 -17.15 12.15 -2.93
C MET A 1 -17.36 10.68 -3.28
N GLY A 2 -16.82 10.24 -4.43
CA GLY A 2 -17.08 8.92 -5.01
C GLY A 2 -16.57 7.79 -4.13
N ALA A 3 -17.11 6.58 -4.35
CA ALA A 3 -16.81 5.39 -3.56
C ALA A 3 -15.30 5.20 -3.39
N ARG A 4 -14.83 5.35 -2.14
CA ARG A 4 -13.42 5.13 -1.77
C ARG A 4 -13.13 3.64 -1.98
N LEU A 5 -12.30 3.32 -2.96
CA LEU A 5 -11.80 1.95 -3.12
C LEU A 5 -11.00 1.59 -1.86
N ARG A 6 -11.60 0.73 -1.04
CA ARG A 6 -10.96 0.15 0.14
C ARG A 6 -10.43 -1.22 -0.26
N VAL A 7 -9.12 -1.37 -0.20
CA VAL A 7 -8.46 -2.64 -0.43
C VAL A 7 -8.54 -3.45 0.86
N PHE A 8 -8.96 -4.70 0.75
CA PHE A 8 -8.87 -5.66 1.84
C PHE A 8 -7.81 -6.68 1.48
N LEU A 9 -6.81 -6.84 2.35
CA LEU A 9 -5.74 -7.80 2.17
C LEU A 9 -5.93 -8.95 3.15
N THR A 10 -5.67 -10.17 2.70
CA THR A 10 -5.45 -11.30 3.60
C THR A 10 -4.08 -11.19 4.27
N SER A 11 -3.89 -11.90 5.38
CA SER A 11 -2.60 -11.92 6.10
C SER A 11 -1.44 -12.45 5.25
N GLU A 12 -1.70 -13.24 4.21
CA GLU A 12 -0.67 -13.72 3.27
C GLU A 12 -0.33 -12.67 2.22
N GLN A 13 -1.33 -11.94 1.73
CA GLN A 13 -1.12 -10.84 0.78
C GLN A 13 -0.34 -9.70 1.43
N ASP A 14 -0.66 -9.33 2.68
CA ASP A 14 0.09 -8.31 3.41
C ASP A 14 1.56 -8.72 3.61
N ARG A 15 1.81 -9.97 4.01
CA ARG A 15 3.17 -10.52 4.12
C ARG A 15 3.91 -10.51 2.80
N SER A 16 3.24 -10.80 1.70
CA SER A 16 3.83 -10.77 0.36
C SER A 16 4.20 -9.35 -0.07
N LEU A 17 3.32 -8.37 0.16
CA LEU A 17 3.60 -6.95 -0.11
C LEU A 17 4.72 -6.41 0.78
N GLN A 18 4.80 -6.86 2.04
CA GLN A 18 5.89 -6.48 2.94
C GLN A 18 7.26 -6.96 2.45
N LYS A 19 7.33 -8.18 1.88
CA LYS A 19 8.57 -8.72 1.29
C LYS A 19 9.07 -7.90 0.10
N LEU A 20 8.18 -7.23 -0.64
CA LEU A 20 8.57 -6.39 -1.78
C LEU A 20 9.42 -5.19 -1.36
N ARG A 21 9.36 -4.76 -0.09
CA ARG A 21 10.20 -3.67 0.43
C ARG A 21 11.69 -4.00 0.38
N THR A 22 12.05 -5.26 0.62
CA THR A 22 13.44 -5.76 0.62
C THR A 22 13.83 -6.47 -0.67
N ALA A 23 12.87 -6.73 -1.57
CA ALA A 23 13.14 -7.36 -2.86
C ALA A 23 13.92 -6.42 -3.81
N ASP A 24 14.66 -7.01 -4.75
CA ASP A 24 15.33 -6.29 -5.84
C ASP A 24 14.33 -5.99 -6.96
N VAL A 25 13.41 -5.07 -6.68
CA VAL A 25 12.39 -4.57 -7.61
C VAL A 25 12.49 -3.06 -7.72
N PRO A 26 12.03 -2.46 -8.84
CA PRO A 26 12.04 -1.00 -8.99
C PRO A 26 11.33 -0.29 -7.84
N GLN A 27 11.85 0.87 -7.42
CA GLN A 27 11.32 1.65 -6.29
C GLN A 27 9.81 1.92 -6.43
N LYS A 28 9.35 2.24 -7.64
CA LYS A 28 7.92 2.44 -7.95
C LYS A 28 7.02 1.26 -7.57
N VAL A 29 7.54 0.03 -7.64
CA VAL A 29 6.81 -1.18 -7.24
C VAL A 29 6.73 -1.28 -5.72
N LYS A 30 7.81 -0.90 -5.01
CA LYS A 30 7.85 -0.83 -3.54
C LYS A 30 6.86 0.20 -3.01
N ASP A 31 6.87 1.40 -3.57
CA ASP A 31 5.98 2.49 -3.16
C ASP A 31 4.51 2.10 -3.38
N ARG A 32 4.19 1.49 -4.53
CA ARG A 32 2.84 0.98 -4.81
C ARG A 32 2.40 -0.11 -3.83
N ALA A 33 3.30 -1.03 -3.49
CA ALA A 33 3.00 -2.07 -2.50
C ALA A 33 2.69 -1.45 -1.14
N GLU A 34 3.43 -0.43 -0.73
CA GLU A 34 3.24 0.26 0.54
C GLU A 34 1.96 1.10 0.58
N VAL A 35 1.61 1.80 -0.51
CA VAL A 35 0.31 2.48 -0.67
C VAL A 35 -0.86 1.51 -0.49
N ILE A 36 -0.78 0.32 -1.09
CA ILE A 36 -1.83 -0.70 -0.99
C ILE A 36 -1.97 -1.21 0.45
N ARG A 37 -0.85 -1.46 1.16
CA ARG A 37 -0.87 -1.87 2.57
C ARG A 37 -1.47 -0.79 3.46
N LEU A 38 -1.06 0.47 3.29
CA LEU A 38 -1.60 1.58 4.07
C LEU A 38 -3.11 1.76 3.86
N ASN A 39 -3.58 1.64 2.62
CA ASN A 39 -5.00 1.66 2.32
C ASN A 39 -5.75 0.51 3.02
N ALA A 40 -5.18 -0.70 3.02
CA ALA A 40 -5.75 -1.85 3.73
C ALA A 40 -5.78 -1.69 5.25
N HIS A 41 -4.79 -1.01 5.83
CA HIS A 41 -4.79 -0.59 7.23
C HIS A 41 -5.79 0.54 7.54
N GLY A 42 -6.54 1.03 6.54
CA GLY A 42 -7.57 2.04 6.71
C GLY A 42 -7.06 3.47 6.60
N TRP A 43 -5.85 3.69 6.08
CA TRP A 43 -5.39 5.04 5.80
C TRP A 43 -6.14 5.62 4.60
N TYR A 44 -6.52 6.89 4.74
CA TYR A 44 -7.12 7.66 3.66
C TYR A 44 -6.07 8.07 2.62
N VAL A 45 -6.48 8.19 1.36
CA VAL A 45 -5.60 8.49 0.23
C VAL A 45 -4.83 9.79 0.45
N GLU A 46 -5.46 10.79 1.06
CA GLU A 46 -4.88 12.08 1.39
C GLU A 46 -3.74 11.93 2.41
N LYS A 47 -3.93 11.08 3.43
CA LYS A 47 -2.92 10.76 4.44
C LYS A 47 -1.75 9.97 3.83
N ILE A 48 -2.06 9.06 2.91
CA ILE A 48 -1.04 8.29 2.17
C ILE A 48 -0.24 9.25 1.28
N ALA A 49 -0.88 10.11 0.50
CA ALA A 49 -0.20 11.08 -0.36
C ALA A 49 0.76 11.99 0.43
N ALA A 50 0.35 12.46 1.61
CA ALA A 50 1.22 13.24 2.50
C ALA A 50 2.41 12.45 3.06
N HIS A 51 2.33 11.11 3.12
CA HIS A 51 3.42 10.25 3.58
C HIS A 51 4.50 10.01 2.51
N PHE A 52 4.15 10.14 1.23
CA PHE A 52 5.03 9.91 0.07
C PHE A 52 5.47 11.21 -0.62
N ASN A 53 5.20 12.38 -0.03
CA ASN A 53 5.53 13.70 -0.59
C ASN A 53 6.97 14.13 -0.31
#